data_AF-A0A7C6DRX9-F1
#
_entry.id   AF-A0A7C6DRX9-F1
#
_cell.length_a   1.000
_cell.length_b   1.000
_cell.length_c   1.000
_cell.angle_alpha   90.00
_cell.angle_beta   90.00
_cell.angle_gamma   90.00
#
_symmetry.space_group_name_H-M   'P 1'
#
loop_
_entity.id
_entity.type
_entity.pdbx_description
1 polymer ?
#
loop_
_entity_poly.entity_id
_entity_poly.type
_entity_poly.pdbx_seq_one_letter_code
_entity_poly.pdbx_strand_id
1 'polypeptide(L)'
;MNYIPLRVKNISISEGKIYFTVSFFETKDDINEFIPKEYVFDLKEVAYLSLGYIKDIEEVKDESPRISKMFKKVISLGVLDDRKEKNFNIREEIFLDFVIFKNEFLFFRLDLTSFNYKEFLRENSTFSSFINMRKFIFALASIFEQEKIDEIIYNFLSTNSLAKIQYFSSIYEFQDYVLSKIKNIYGRNTSS
;
A
#
# COMPACT_ATOMS: atom_id res chain seq x y z
N MET A 1 6.77 9.65 -19.70
CA MET A 1 6.95 9.51 -18.24
C MET A 1 7.07 8.02 -17.98
N ASN A 2 8.30 7.52 -17.78
CA ASN A 2 8.55 6.08 -17.60
C ASN A 2 8.26 5.75 -16.15
N TYR A 3 7.14 5.06 -15.93
CA TYR A 3 6.62 4.76 -14.61
C TYR A 3 7.08 3.37 -14.17
N ILE A 4 7.94 3.31 -13.16
CA ILE A 4 8.37 2.04 -12.55
C ILE A 4 8.13 2.16 -11.04
N PRO A 5 7.06 1.56 -10.49
CA PRO A 5 6.85 1.54 -9.06
C PRO A 5 7.95 0.66 -8.45
N LEU A 6 8.87 1.28 -7.73
CA LEU A 6 9.92 0.53 -7.06
C LEU A 6 9.32 -0.13 -5.82
N ARG A 7 9.37 -1.45 -5.76
CA ARG A 7 8.98 -2.20 -4.56
C ARG A 7 10.05 -2.04 -3.50
N VAL A 8 9.71 -1.32 -2.45
CA VAL A 8 10.52 -1.12 -1.25
C VAL A 8 10.41 -2.38 -0.41
N LYS A 9 11.56 -2.98 -0.10
CA LYS A 9 11.70 -4.09 0.82
C LYS A 9 11.80 -3.57 2.25
N ASN A 10 12.72 -2.62 2.47
CA ASN A 10 12.96 -2.00 3.77
C ASN A 10 12.93 -0.47 3.66
N ILE A 11 12.44 0.17 4.71
CA ILE A 11 12.44 1.62 4.90
C ILE A 11 13.06 1.93 6.25
N SER A 12 13.95 2.92 6.30
CA SER A 12 14.39 3.52 7.55
C SER A 12 14.42 5.05 7.44
N ILE A 13 14.25 5.74 8.56
CA ILE A 13 14.29 7.20 8.64
C ILE A 13 15.30 7.57 9.72
N SER A 14 16.28 8.39 9.36
CA SER A 14 17.34 8.85 10.26
C SER A 14 17.90 10.19 9.78
N GLU A 15 18.21 11.08 10.71
CA GLU A 15 18.90 12.36 10.42
C GLU A 15 18.22 13.21 9.33
N GLY A 16 16.89 13.27 9.34
CA GLY A 16 16.12 14.04 8.35
C GLY A 16 16.07 13.42 6.95
N LYS A 17 16.52 12.16 6.81
CA LYS A 17 16.54 11.41 5.56
C LYS A 17 15.69 10.15 5.65
N ILE A 18 15.20 9.71 4.49
CA ILE A 18 14.51 8.44 4.30
C ILE A 18 15.37 7.55 3.39
N TYR A 19 15.55 6.30 3.82
CA TYR A 19 16.34 5.28 3.15
C TYR A 19 15.39 4.19 2.68
N PHE A 20 15.35 3.95 1.37
CA PHE A 20 14.61 2.87 0.76
C PHE A 20 15.57 1.81 0.25
N THR A 21 15.44 0.59 0.75
CA THR A 21 16.08 -0.59 0.14
C THR A 21 15.07 -1.21 -0.81
N VAL A 22 15.34 -1.19 -2.12
CA VAL A 22 14.41 -1.70 -3.15
C VAL A 22 14.89 -3.02 -3.75
N SER A 23 13.93 -3.85 -4.14
CA SER A 23 14.15 -5.05 -4.93
C SER A 23 13.59 -4.87 -6.34
N PHE A 24 14.46 -4.94 -7.35
CA PHE A 24 14.00 -5.07 -8.74
C PHE A 24 13.59 -6.52 -8.94
N PHE A 25 12.29 -6.77 -9.14
CA PHE A 25 11.84 -8.07 -9.62
C PHE A 25 11.90 -8.02 -11.14
N GLU A 26 13.04 -8.40 -11.74
CA GLU A 26 13.10 -8.44 -13.21
C GLU A 26 12.37 -9.67 -13.76
N THR A 27 12.40 -10.84 -13.11
CA THR A 27 11.50 -11.98 -13.37
C THR A 27 11.59 -13.01 -12.24
N LYS A 28 10.72 -14.03 -12.22
CA LYS A 28 10.75 -15.15 -11.25
C LYS A 28 12.01 -16.04 -11.35
N ASP A 29 12.82 -15.88 -12.39
CA ASP A 29 13.92 -16.80 -12.73
C ASP A 29 15.33 -16.25 -12.42
N ASP A 30 15.47 -14.97 -12.06
CA ASP A 30 16.77 -14.38 -11.66
C ASP A 30 16.98 -14.48 -10.14
N ILE A 31 17.33 -15.69 -9.69
CA ILE A 31 17.69 -15.99 -8.29
C ILE A 31 19.18 -15.71 -8.01
N ASN A 32 20.00 -15.48 -9.04
CA ASN A 32 21.44 -15.34 -8.88
C ASN A 32 21.85 -13.87 -8.88
N GLU A 33 22.25 -13.40 -7.69
CA GLU A 33 22.77 -12.06 -7.36
C GLU A 33 21.73 -10.94 -7.24
N PHE A 34 20.88 -11.05 -6.21
CA PHE A 34 20.15 -9.91 -5.68
C PHE A 34 21.11 -8.87 -5.07
N ILE A 35 21.43 -7.80 -5.82
CA ILE A 35 22.07 -6.60 -5.26
C ILE A 35 20.96 -5.61 -4.89
N PRO A 36 20.57 -5.48 -3.59
CA PRO A 36 19.61 -4.47 -3.18
C PRO A 36 20.16 -3.09 -3.55
N LYS A 37 19.36 -2.28 -4.26
CA LYS A 37 19.69 -0.87 -4.45
C LYS A 37 19.12 -0.07 -3.29
N GLU A 38 19.94 0.80 -2.73
CA GLU A 38 19.52 1.77 -1.73
C GLU A 38 19.27 3.11 -2.42
N TYR A 39 18.13 3.73 -2.10
CA TYR A 39 17.78 5.08 -2.49
C TYR A 39 17.65 5.93 -1.24
N VAL A 40 18.29 7.10 -1.24
CA VAL A 40 18.31 8.02 -0.11
C VAL A 40 17.77 9.36 -0.55
N PHE A 41 16.80 9.87 0.22
CA PHE A 41 16.17 11.16 -0.03
C PHE A 41 16.08 11.98 1.26
N ASP A 42 16.06 13.30 1.13
CA ASP A 42 15.71 14.16 2.25
C ASP A 42 14.20 14.07 2.52
N LEU A 43 13.75 14.09 3.78
CA LEU A 43 12.32 14.04 4.12
C LEU A 43 11.50 15.16 3.46
N LYS A 44 12.13 16.30 3.23
CA LYS A 44 11.57 17.48 2.54
C LYS A 44 11.31 17.23 1.04
N GLU A 45 11.95 16.24 0.43
CA GLU A 45 11.70 15.82 -0.96
C GLU A 45 10.47 14.90 -1.08
N VAL A 46 9.94 14.39 0.03
CA VAL A 46 8.66 13.66 0.04
C VAL A 46 7.55 14.66 -0.26
N ALA A 47 6.93 14.46 -1.42
CA ALA A 47 5.84 15.28 -1.92
C ALA A 47 4.49 14.80 -1.38
N TYR A 48 4.29 13.49 -1.29
CA TYR A 48 3.03 12.92 -0.85
C TYR A 48 3.19 11.50 -0.29
N LEU A 49 2.34 11.15 0.68
CA LEU A 49 2.22 9.83 1.25
C LEU A 49 0.78 9.35 1.09
N SER A 50 0.59 8.19 0.47
CA SER A 50 -0.74 7.65 0.18
C SER A 50 -0.86 6.16 0.50
N LEU A 51 -2.01 5.74 1.00
CA LEU A 51 -2.33 4.36 1.33
C LEU A 51 -3.28 3.80 0.27
N GLY A 52 -2.83 2.77 -0.44
CA GLY A 52 -3.62 2.05 -1.43
C GLY A 52 -4.14 0.73 -0.89
N TYR A 53 -5.36 0.40 -1.27
CA TYR A 53 -5.93 -0.92 -1.07
C TYR A 53 -6.65 -1.36 -2.35
N ILE A 54 -6.12 -2.42 -2.96
CA ILE A 54 -6.69 -3.05 -4.15
C ILE A 54 -7.37 -4.34 -3.73
N LYS A 55 -8.58 -4.53 -4.23
CA LYS A 55 -9.36 -5.75 -4.04
C LYS A 55 -9.84 -6.23 -5.40
N ASP A 56 -9.16 -7.24 -5.91
CA ASP A 56 -9.53 -7.91 -7.15
C ASP A 56 -10.39 -9.14 -6.84
N ILE A 57 -11.45 -9.36 -7.62
CA ILE A 57 -12.41 -10.45 -7.44
C ILE A 57 -12.55 -11.16 -8.78
N GLU A 58 -11.83 -12.26 -8.95
CA GLU A 58 -11.92 -13.09 -10.16
C GLU A 58 -12.93 -14.23 -9.95
N GLU A 59 -13.84 -14.45 -10.89
CA GLU A 59 -14.74 -15.62 -10.86
C GLU A 59 -13.96 -16.88 -11.28
N VAL A 60 -13.80 -17.83 -10.36
CA VAL A 60 -13.20 -19.14 -10.60
C VAL A 60 -14.18 -19.97 -11.44
N LYS A 61 -13.81 -20.23 -12.69
CA LYS A 61 -14.48 -21.22 -13.53
C LYS A 61 -14.06 -22.60 -13.04
N ASP A 62 -14.98 -23.33 -12.43
CA ASP A 62 -14.75 -24.60 -11.73
C ASP A 62 -14.22 -25.72 -12.62
N GLU A 63 -13.16 -26.39 -12.18
CA GLU A 63 -12.99 -27.86 -12.26
C GLU A 63 -12.14 -28.35 -11.06
N SER A 64 -12.75 -28.45 -9.87
CA SER A 64 -12.63 -29.61 -8.95
C SER A 64 -12.57 -29.27 -7.45
N PRO A 65 -13.10 -30.16 -6.58
CA PRO A 65 -13.60 -29.80 -5.27
C PRO A 65 -12.79 -30.45 -4.15
N ARG A 66 -12.23 -29.68 -3.19
CA ARG A 66 -11.96 -30.25 -1.85
C ARG A 66 -11.63 -29.33 -0.68
N ILE A 67 -11.71 -28.01 -0.78
CA ILE A 67 -11.48 -27.14 0.40
C ILE A 67 -12.61 -26.10 0.54
N SER A 68 -13.87 -26.56 0.52
CA SER A 68 -15.06 -25.69 0.66
C SER A 68 -15.57 -25.50 2.09
N LYS A 69 -14.80 -25.88 3.11
CA LYS A 69 -15.36 -26.00 4.48
C LYS A 69 -15.18 -24.81 5.43
N MET A 70 -14.65 -23.66 4.97
CA MET A 70 -14.46 -22.51 5.88
C MET A 70 -14.82 -21.12 5.36
N PHE A 71 -15.37 -20.98 4.15
CA PHE A 71 -15.68 -19.66 3.57
C PHE A 71 -17.15 -19.25 3.63
N LYS A 72 -17.94 -19.99 4.41
CA LYS A 72 -19.35 -19.68 4.68
C LYS A 72 -19.55 -18.41 5.53
N LYS A 73 -18.69 -17.37 5.51
CA LYS A 73 -19.02 -16.02 6.08
C LYS A 73 -19.77 -15.07 5.14
N VAL A 74 -20.49 -15.69 4.22
CA VAL A 74 -21.91 -15.41 3.92
C VAL A 74 -22.84 -15.75 5.13
N ILE A 75 -22.28 -16.27 6.25
CA ILE A 75 -22.64 -16.11 7.68
C ILE A 75 -22.62 -14.63 8.12
N SER A 76 -22.17 -13.67 7.31
CA SER A 76 -22.32 -12.28 7.75
C SER A 76 -23.75 -11.73 7.63
N LEU A 77 -24.55 -12.01 6.58
CA LEU A 77 -25.76 -11.19 6.34
C LEU A 77 -27.00 -11.80 5.64
N GLY A 78 -27.05 -13.08 5.24
CA GLY A 78 -28.33 -13.76 4.89
C GLY A 78 -29.05 -13.33 3.60
N VAL A 79 -28.34 -12.95 2.53
CA VAL A 79 -28.97 -12.32 1.33
C VAL A 79 -28.93 -13.16 0.04
N LEU A 80 -28.33 -14.36 -0.02
CA LEU A 80 -28.20 -15.08 -1.30
C LEU A 80 -29.03 -16.36 -1.39
N ASP A 81 -29.98 -16.32 -2.33
CA ASP A 81 -30.83 -17.40 -2.84
C ASP A 81 -30.01 -18.38 -3.70
N ASP A 82 -30.40 -19.64 -3.65
CA ASP A 82 -29.52 -20.80 -3.51
C ASP A 82 -29.18 -21.50 -4.84
N ARG A 83 -29.02 -20.77 -5.96
CA ARG A 83 -29.02 -21.43 -7.30
C ARG A 83 -27.89 -21.17 -8.29
N LYS A 84 -26.86 -20.38 -7.98
CA LYS A 84 -25.61 -20.35 -8.77
C LYS A 84 -24.43 -20.03 -7.86
N GLU A 85 -23.82 -21.04 -7.24
CA GLU A 85 -22.55 -20.89 -6.53
C GLU A 85 -21.47 -20.49 -7.53
N LYS A 86 -21.14 -19.20 -7.56
CA LYS A 86 -19.96 -18.67 -8.25
C LYS A 86 -18.79 -18.72 -7.28
N ASN A 87 -17.75 -19.49 -7.60
CA ASN A 87 -16.51 -19.46 -6.85
C ASN A 87 -15.76 -18.18 -7.22
N PHE A 88 -15.25 -17.43 -6.24
CA PHE A 88 -14.48 -16.20 -6.48
C PHE A 88 -13.10 -16.31 -5.82
N ASN A 89 -12.06 -15.90 -6.54
CA ASN A 89 -10.71 -15.67 -6.03
C ASN A 89 -10.60 -14.19 -5.67
N ILE A 90 -10.39 -13.89 -4.38
CA ILE A 90 -10.25 -12.51 -3.91
C ILE A 90 -8.77 -12.25 -3.64
N ARG A 91 -8.16 -11.34 -4.39
CA ARG A 91 -6.79 -10.87 -4.16
C ARG A 91 -6.85 -9.48 -3.53
N GLU A 92 -6.25 -9.35 -2.37
CA GLU A 92 -6.19 -8.11 -1.60
C GLU A 92 -4.74 -7.64 -1.47
N GLU A 93 -4.47 -6.41 -1.90
CA GLU A 93 -3.14 -5.78 -1.80
C GLU A 93 -3.25 -4.46 -1.05
N ILE A 94 -2.52 -4.34 0.05
CA ILE A 94 -2.43 -3.10 0.83
C ILE A 94 -1.00 -2.58 0.70
N PHE A 95 -0.84 -1.31 0.36
CA PHE A 95 0.48 -0.74 0.14
C PHE A 95 0.50 0.75 0.46
N LEU A 96 1.69 1.27 0.72
CA LEU A 96 1.95 2.67 1.01
C LEU A 96 2.88 3.22 -0.07
N ASP A 97 2.43 4.25 -0.79
CA ASP A 97 3.26 4.93 -1.79
C ASP A 97 3.85 6.21 -1.19
N PHE A 98 5.19 6.27 -1.17
CA PHE A 98 5.95 7.50 -0.97
C PHE A 98 6.20 8.12 -2.35
N VAL A 99 5.66 9.31 -2.56
CA VAL A 99 5.91 10.08 -3.78
C VAL A 99 6.99 11.09 -3.50
N ILE A 100 8.12 10.94 -4.19
CA ILE A 100 9.28 11.84 -4.11
C ILE A 100 9.26 12.76 -5.32
N PHE A 101 9.48 14.06 -5.12
CA PHE A 101 9.63 15.01 -6.22
C PHE A 101 11.09 15.39 -6.43
N LYS A 102 11.67 14.96 -7.56
CA LYS A 102 13.06 15.26 -7.94
C LYS A 102 13.13 15.47 -9.46
N ASN A 103 12.78 16.66 -9.93
CA ASN A 103 12.53 17.01 -11.34
C ASN A 103 11.32 16.28 -11.96
N GLU A 104 11.04 15.05 -11.54
CA GLU A 104 9.84 14.27 -11.83
C GLU A 104 9.31 13.59 -10.54
N PHE A 105 8.06 13.11 -10.60
CA PHE A 105 7.47 12.34 -9.50
C PHE A 105 7.90 10.87 -9.57
N LEU A 106 8.53 10.39 -8.50
CA LEU A 106 8.97 9.02 -8.31
C LEU A 106 8.09 8.34 -7.25
N PHE A 107 7.62 7.13 -7.53
CA PHE A 107 6.76 6.36 -6.64
C PHE A 107 7.53 5.19 -6.03
N PHE A 108 7.72 5.24 -4.71
CA PHE A 108 8.32 4.19 -3.91
C PHE A 108 7.21 3.46 -3.14
N ARG A 109 6.91 2.23 -3.57
CA ARG A 109 5.81 1.45 -3.03
C ARG A 109 6.30 0.48 -1.96
N LEU A 110 5.75 0.61 -0.77
CA LEU A 110 5.91 -0.36 0.30
C LEU A 110 4.71 -1.31 0.31
N ASP A 111 4.94 -2.59 0.00
CA ASP A 111 3.92 -3.63 0.13
C ASP A 111 3.69 -3.95 1.62
N LEU A 112 2.55 -3.49 2.14
CA LEU A 112 2.18 -3.66 3.55
C LEU A 112 1.63 -5.06 3.84
N THR A 113 1.22 -5.83 2.84
CA THR A 113 0.80 -7.23 3.04
C THR A 113 1.97 -8.08 3.55
N SER A 114 3.19 -7.75 3.14
CA SER A 114 4.41 -8.53 3.46
C SER A 114 5.42 -7.78 4.35
N PHE A 115 5.11 -6.55 4.78
CA PHE A 115 6.08 -5.70 5.47
C PHE A 115 6.39 -6.18 6.90
N ASN A 116 7.68 -6.25 7.25
CA ASN A 116 8.13 -6.59 8.60
C ASN A 116 8.11 -5.36 9.52
N TYR A 117 6.96 -5.07 10.11
CA TYR A 117 6.77 -3.92 11.01
C TYR A 117 7.68 -3.88 12.24
N LYS A 118 8.21 -5.04 12.67
CA LYS A 118 9.02 -5.14 13.89
C LYS A 118 10.34 -4.36 13.78
N GLU A 119 10.94 -4.35 12.58
CA GLU A 119 12.19 -3.63 12.33
C GLU A 119 12.03 -2.12 12.47
N PHE A 120 10.86 -1.58 12.08
CA PHE A 120 10.58 -0.16 12.16
C PHE A 120 10.14 0.30 13.55
N LEU A 121 9.24 -0.46 14.20
CA LEU A 121 8.62 -0.01 15.45
C LEU A 121 9.56 -0.05 16.65
N ARG A 122 10.72 -0.74 16.56
CA ARG A 122 11.79 -0.93 17.55
C ARG A 122 11.39 -1.39 18.96
N GLU A 123 10.12 -1.33 19.33
CA GLU A 123 9.57 -1.73 20.61
C GLU A 123 8.12 -2.22 20.45
N ASN A 124 7.76 -3.18 21.31
CA ASN A 124 6.43 -3.78 21.54
C ASN A 124 6.07 -5.01 20.69
N SER A 125 6.01 -6.13 21.41
CA SER A 125 5.49 -7.44 21.02
C SER A 125 3.96 -7.45 20.90
N THR A 126 3.38 -6.66 20.01
CA THR A 126 1.96 -6.83 19.63
C THR A 126 1.82 -7.95 18.60
N PHE A 127 0.98 -8.95 18.87
CA PHE A 127 0.83 -10.16 18.03
C PHE A 127 0.04 -9.94 16.73
N SER A 128 -0.75 -8.87 16.63
CA SER A 128 -1.55 -8.59 15.42
C SER A 128 -0.77 -7.77 14.40
N SER A 129 -0.57 -8.32 13.20
CA SER A 129 0.00 -7.63 12.04
C SER A 129 -0.75 -6.34 11.71
N PHE A 130 -2.07 -6.35 11.85
CA PHE A 130 -2.92 -5.18 11.62
C PHE A 130 -2.66 -4.04 12.61
N ILE A 131 -2.51 -4.36 13.90
CA ILE A 131 -2.18 -3.35 14.93
C ILE A 131 -0.79 -2.77 14.67
N ASN A 132 0.18 -3.60 14.29
CA ASN A 132 1.52 -3.14 13.96
C ASN A 132 1.53 -2.26 12.70
N MET A 133 0.74 -2.61 11.67
CA MET A 133 0.54 -1.76 10.50
C MET A 133 -0.02 -0.39 10.86
N ARG A 134 -1.02 -0.33 11.74
CA ARG A 134 -1.59 0.94 12.21
C ARG A 134 -0.57 1.77 12.99
N LYS A 135 0.17 1.15 13.91
CA LYS A 135 1.24 1.84 14.66
C LYS A 135 2.31 2.39 13.73
N PHE A 136 2.70 1.61 12.72
CA PHE A 136 3.66 2.01 11.71
C PHE A 136 3.17 3.22 10.90
N ILE A 137 1.94 3.15 10.38
CA ILE A 137 1.35 4.26 9.61
C ILE A 137 1.17 5.50 10.48
N PHE A 138 0.78 5.34 11.75
CA PHE A 138 0.66 6.46 12.70
C PHE A 138 2.02 7.12 12.96
N ALA A 139 3.06 6.33 13.22
CA ALA A 139 4.41 6.84 13.42
C ALA A 139 4.92 7.58 12.17
N LEU A 140 4.69 7.03 10.97
CA LEU A 140 5.04 7.71 9.72
C LEU A 140 4.27 9.01 9.53
N ALA A 141 2.95 9.01 9.73
CA ALA A 141 2.13 10.20 9.58
C ALA A 141 2.55 11.34 10.54
N SER A 142 3.16 11.01 11.69
CA SER A 142 3.68 12.02 12.62
C SER A 142 4.97 12.72 12.15
N ILE A 143 5.63 12.19 11.11
CA ILE A 143 6.89 12.74 10.57
C ILE A 143 6.63 13.83 9.52
N PHE A 144 5.49 13.77 8.83
CA PHE A 144 5.17 14.64 7.69
C PHE A 144 4.10 15.68 8.03
N GLU A 145 4.13 16.80 7.31
CA GLU A 145 3.06 17.81 7.35
C GLU A 145 1.74 17.22 6.85
N GLN A 146 0.64 17.61 7.47
CA GLN A 146 -0.69 17.03 7.21
C GLN A 146 -1.12 17.13 5.74
N GLU A 147 -0.76 18.21 5.05
CA GLU A 147 -1.06 18.43 3.63
C GLU A 147 -0.37 17.44 2.69
N LYS A 148 0.71 16.79 3.14
CA LYS A 148 1.45 15.76 2.39
C LYS A 148 0.91 14.35 2.62
N ILE A 149 -0.12 14.20 3.44
CA ILE A 149 -0.67 12.90 3.84
C ILE A 149 -2.08 12.77 3.26
N ASP A 150 -2.33 11.62 2.63
CA ASP A 150 -3.64 11.28 2.08
C ASP A 150 -4.72 11.16 3.16
N GLU A 151 -5.92 11.65 2.84
CA GLU A 151 -7.10 11.50 3.70
C GLU A 151 -7.45 10.03 3.98
N ILE A 152 -7.13 9.12 3.06
CA ILE A 152 -7.29 7.67 3.26
C ILE A 152 -6.48 7.19 4.46
N ILE A 153 -5.27 7.73 4.69
CA ILE A 153 -4.44 7.40 5.86
C ILE A 153 -5.15 7.85 7.15
N TYR A 154 -5.69 9.06 7.18
CA TYR A 154 -6.42 9.55 8.36
C TYR A 154 -7.70 8.76 8.63
N ASN A 155 -8.43 8.41 7.57
CA ASN A 155 -9.62 7.55 7.65
C ASN A 155 -9.28 6.16 8.18
N PHE A 156 -8.16 5.59 7.72
CA PHE A 156 -7.65 4.32 8.22
C PHE A 156 -7.31 4.37 9.72
N LEU A 157 -6.60 5.42 10.13
CA LEU A 157 -6.18 5.61 11.51
C LEU A 157 -7.37 5.87 12.44
N SER A 158 -8.42 6.55 11.99
CA SER A 158 -9.61 6.85 12.80
C SER A 158 -10.62 5.70 12.88
N THR A 159 -10.92 5.04 11.76
CA THR A 159 -11.98 4.02 11.68
C THR A 159 -11.54 2.63 12.13
N ASN A 160 -10.23 2.39 12.22
CA ASN A 160 -9.65 1.10 12.60
C ASN A 160 -10.16 -0.07 11.72
N SER A 161 -10.37 0.18 10.43
CA SER A 161 -10.92 -0.83 9.53
C SER A 161 -10.45 -0.63 8.10
N LEU A 162 -9.77 -1.65 7.55
CA LEU A 162 -9.50 -1.71 6.11
C LEU A 162 -10.79 -1.82 5.30
N ALA A 163 -11.86 -2.36 5.90
CA ALA A 163 -13.15 -2.48 5.22
C ALA A 163 -13.82 -1.12 4.94
N LYS A 164 -13.30 -0.04 5.54
CA LYS A 164 -13.84 1.32 5.49
C LYS A 164 -12.94 2.31 4.76
N ILE A 165 -11.76 1.88 4.30
CA ILE A 165 -10.92 2.71 3.44
C ILE A 165 -11.37 2.55 1.98
N GLN A 166 -11.10 3.56 1.16
CA GLN A 166 -11.43 3.53 -0.25
C GLN A 166 -10.67 2.41 -0.98
N TYR A 167 -11.36 1.70 -1.87
CA TYR A 167 -10.77 0.66 -2.71
C TYR A 167 -10.51 1.18 -4.12
N PHE A 168 -9.51 0.58 -4.76
CA PHE A 168 -9.18 0.81 -6.15
C PHE A 168 -9.22 -0.53 -6.89
N SER A 169 -9.69 -0.51 -8.14
CA SER A 169 -9.80 -1.71 -8.97
C SER A 169 -8.46 -2.13 -9.55
N SER A 170 -7.51 -1.18 -9.63
CA SER A 170 -6.17 -1.47 -10.13
C SER A 170 -5.13 -0.51 -9.54
N ILE A 171 -3.86 -0.91 -9.72
CA ILE A 171 -2.70 -0.09 -9.37
C ILE A 171 -2.70 1.24 -10.15
N TYR A 172 -3.12 1.22 -11.41
CA TYR A 172 -3.18 2.40 -12.27
C TYR A 172 -4.24 3.39 -11.82
N GLU A 173 -5.43 2.89 -11.45
CA GLU A 173 -6.51 3.74 -10.91
C GLU A 173 -6.07 4.46 -9.63
N PHE A 174 -5.41 3.73 -8.72
CA PHE A 174 -4.83 4.34 -7.52
C PHE A 174 -3.80 5.43 -7.85
N GLN A 175 -2.93 5.19 -8.82
CA GLN A 175 -1.90 6.17 -9.22
C GLN A 175 -2.50 7.44 -9.82
N ASP A 176 -3.51 7.31 -10.68
CA ASP A 176 -4.22 8.46 -11.24
C ASP A 176 -4.86 9.30 -10.13
N TYR A 177 -5.46 8.63 -9.14
CA TYR A 177 -5.96 9.29 -7.94
C TYR A 177 -4.85 10.05 -7.20
N VAL A 178 -3.71 9.43 -6.89
CA VAL A 178 -2.60 10.09 -6.20
C VAL A 178 -2.06 11.28 -7.00
N LEU A 179 -1.85 11.12 -8.31
CA LEU A 179 -1.39 12.20 -9.18
C LEU A 179 -2.37 13.37 -9.20
N SER A 180 -3.68 13.11 -9.16
CA SER A 180 -4.70 14.17 -9.06
C SER A 180 -4.59 14.95 -7.75
N LYS A 181 -4.30 14.28 -6.63
CA LYS A 181 -4.10 14.92 -5.32
C LYS A 181 -2.83 15.78 -5.33
N ILE A 182 -1.73 15.25 -5.85
CA ILE A 182 -0.46 15.98 -5.96
C ILE A 182 -0.60 17.20 -6.87
N LYS A 183 -1.26 17.08 -8.03
CA LYS A 183 -1.52 18.22 -8.92
C LYS A 183 -2.31 19.33 -8.21
N ASN A 184 -3.25 18.99 -7.32
CA ASN A 184 -3.98 20.00 -6.56
C ASN A 184 -3.10 20.73 -5.53
N ILE A 185 -2.13 20.03 -4.93
CA ILE A 185 -1.19 20.62 -3.96
C ILE A 185 -0.19 21.52 -4.68
N TYR A 186 0.46 21.00 -5.73
CA TYR A 186 1.57 21.69 -6.40
C TYR A 186 1.14 22.62 -7.54
N GLY A 187 0.00 22.35 -8.18
CA GLY A 187 -0.54 23.20 -9.27
C GLY A 187 -1.22 24.48 -8.78
N ARG A 188 -1.61 24.56 -7.49
CA ARG A 188 -2.09 25.81 -6.89
C ARG A 188 -0.97 26.83 -6.67
N ASN A 189 0.26 26.37 -6.48
CA ASN A 189 1.42 27.23 -6.18
C ASN A 189 2.08 27.86 -7.43
N THR A 190 1.63 27.52 -8.64
CA THR A 190 2.14 28.10 -9.90
C THR A 190 1.24 29.20 -10.47
N SER A 191 0.21 29.62 -9.73
CA SER A 191 -0.81 30.58 -10.19
C SER A 191 -0.77 31.93 -9.45
N SER A 192 0.33 32.22 -8.76
CA SER A 192 0.52 33.44 -7.94
C SER A 192 1.77 34.20 -8.35
#